data_AF-A0A075FMF9-F1
#
_entry.id   AF-A0A075FMF9-F1
#
_cell.length_a   1.000
_cell.length_b   1.000
_cell.length_c   1.000
_cell.angle_alpha   90.00
_cell.angle_beta   90.00
_cell.angle_gamma   90.00
#
_symmetry.space_group_name_H-M   'P 1'
#
loop_
_entity.id
_entity.type
_entity.pdbx_description
1 polymer ?
#
loop_
_entity_poly.entity_id
_entity_poly.type
_entity_poly.pdbx_seq_one_letter_code
_entity_poly.pdbx_strand_id
1 'polypeptide(L)'
;MVLVAGGDTIGNPGQVLEWDKTRGEFNHPIYWGSLFTKHHKRKFNTTEEELAIVSAKNHKHAIDNPNSYSHDAYTISQIMNSKQITDDLRILDCSFACSGSSSLLLASEDIIKKFTDTPIWISGIGQKTDSASFAKNDLSELSTTRMASNDAYSMANTNPNEIDVAEVHDAFSVCELMAVESLGLSKNRKCSIY
;
A
#
# COMPACT_ATOMS: atom_id res chain seq x y z
N MET A 1 -22.78 0.10 -18.39
CA MET A 1 -22.43 1.01 -17.26
C MET A 1 -22.69 0.27 -15.98
N VAL A 2 -21.77 0.35 -15.02
CA VAL A 2 -21.81 -0.36 -13.74
C VAL A 2 -21.32 0.58 -12.65
N LEU A 3 -22.06 0.68 -11.54
CA LEU A 3 -21.58 1.34 -10.33
C LEU A 3 -20.86 0.29 -9.48
N VAL A 4 -19.58 0.56 -9.17
CA VAL A 4 -18.79 -0.23 -8.23
C VAL A 4 -18.67 0.59 -6.95
N ALA A 5 -19.09 0.04 -5.81
CA ALA A 5 -18.99 0.71 -4.52
C ALA A 5 -18.39 -0.26 -3.50
N GLY A 6 -17.53 0.26 -2.64
CA GLY A 6 -16.93 -0.45 -1.52
C GLY A 6 -17.01 0.39 -0.27
N GLY A 7 -17.19 -0.26 0.88
CA GLY A 7 -17.17 0.39 2.18
C GLY A 7 -16.62 -0.55 3.23
N ASP A 8 -15.95 0.03 4.21
CA ASP A 8 -15.47 -0.70 5.38
C ASP A 8 -15.75 0.10 6.65
N THR A 9 -15.85 -0.60 7.76
CA THR A 9 -16.08 -0.02 9.08
C THR A 9 -15.08 -0.58 10.07
N ILE A 10 -14.59 0.27 10.98
CA ILE A 10 -13.73 -0.16 12.08
C ILE A 10 -14.41 -1.30 12.84
N GLY A 11 -13.68 -2.41 13.05
CA GLY A 11 -14.18 -3.57 13.77
C GLY A 11 -15.07 -4.48 12.93
N ASN A 12 -15.11 -4.31 11.60
CA ASN A 12 -15.71 -5.29 10.70
C ASN A 12 -15.03 -6.66 10.91
N PRO A 13 -15.80 -7.77 11.04
CA PRO A 13 -15.25 -9.12 11.14
C PRO A 13 -14.24 -9.46 10.05
N GLY A 14 -14.33 -8.84 8.87
CA GLY A 14 -13.37 -9.03 7.79
C GLY A 14 -11.93 -8.57 8.09
N GLN A 15 -11.74 -7.74 9.11
CA GLN A 15 -10.41 -7.28 9.56
C GLN A 15 -9.69 -8.33 10.42
N VAL A 16 -10.42 -9.34 10.91
CA VAL A 16 -9.87 -10.47 11.66
C VAL A 16 -9.97 -11.71 10.79
N LEU A 17 -8.81 -12.26 10.40
CA LEU A 17 -8.74 -13.39 9.46
C LEU A 17 -9.06 -14.74 10.14
N GLU A 18 -10.20 -14.85 10.82
CA GLU A 18 -10.57 -16.03 11.61
C GLU A 18 -10.71 -17.32 10.77
N TRP A 19 -11.03 -17.17 9.48
CA TRP A 19 -11.17 -18.31 8.56
C TRP A 19 -9.83 -18.88 8.09
N ASP A 20 -8.73 -18.13 8.21
CA ASP A 20 -7.40 -18.60 7.80
C ASP A 20 -6.60 -19.14 8.99
N LYS A 21 -7.02 -20.32 9.47
CA LYS A 21 -6.40 -21.03 10.59
C LYS A 21 -4.90 -21.33 10.38
N THR A 22 -4.42 -21.30 9.13
CA THR A 22 -3.00 -21.56 8.83
C THR A 22 -2.08 -20.47 9.36
N ARG A 23 -2.64 -19.28 9.64
CA ARG A 23 -1.94 -18.14 10.25
C ARG A 23 -1.82 -18.23 11.78
N GLY A 24 -2.44 -19.22 12.43
CA GLY A 24 -2.37 -19.38 13.88
C GLY A 24 -2.83 -18.11 14.62
N GLU A 25 -2.01 -17.62 15.56
CA GLU A 25 -2.29 -16.40 16.34
C GLU A 25 -2.02 -15.09 15.58
N PHE A 26 -1.53 -15.14 14.33
CA PHE A 26 -1.24 -13.95 13.52
C PHE A 26 -2.49 -13.38 12.83
N ASN A 27 -3.51 -13.07 13.63
CA ASN A 27 -4.83 -12.65 13.18
C ASN A 27 -4.96 -11.15 12.87
N HIS A 28 -4.01 -10.32 13.33
CA HIS A 28 -4.00 -8.88 13.09
C HIS A 28 -2.93 -8.43 12.06
N PRO A 29 -3.20 -7.38 11.26
CA PRO A 29 -2.27 -6.87 10.25
C PRO A 29 -0.89 -6.47 10.82
N ILE A 30 -0.82 -6.03 12.07
CA ILE A 30 0.43 -5.61 12.72
C ILE A 30 1.50 -6.71 12.74
N TYR A 31 1.08 -7.98 12.81
CA TYR A 31 2.00 -9.11 12.75
C TYR A 31 2.65 -9.22 11.37
N TRP A 32 1.88 -9.02 10.30
CA TRP A 32 2.37 -9.00 8.92
C TRP A 32 3.32 -7.83 8.67
N GLY A 33 2.92 -6.62 9.10
CA GLY A 33 3.78 -5.44 9.02
C GLY A 33 5.12 -5.66 9.73
N SER A 34 5.10 -6.27 10.92
CA SER A 34 6.31 -6.54 11.70
C SER A 34 7.21 -7.58 11.00
N LEU A 35 6.62 -8.65 10.45
CA LEU A 35 7.39 -9.67 9.71
C LEU A 35 8.03 -9.07 8.46
N PHE A 36 7.26 -8.35 7.64
CA PHE A 36 7.80 -7.68 6.45
C PHE A 36 8.93 -6.72 6.81
N THR A 37 8.73 -5.89 7.84
CA THR A 37 9.74 -4.94 8.31
C THR A 37 11.01 -5.65 8.75
N LYS A 38 10.89 -6.68 9.60
CA LYS A 38 12.04 -7.45 10.08
C LYS A 38 12.81 -8.12 8.95
N HIS A 39 12.11 -8.72 7.98
CA HIS A 39 12.73 -9.38 6.83
C HIS A 39 13.42 -8.39 5.90
N HIS A 40 12.79 -7.24 5.63
CA HIS A 40 13.35 -6.18 4.81
C HIS A 40 14.61 -5.58 5.46
N LYS A 41 14.54 -5.25 6.77
CA LYS A 41 15.70 -4.80 7.57
C LYS A 41 16.85 -5.79 7.51
N ARG A 42 16.59 -7.09 7.69
CA ARG A 42 17.63 -8.14 7.62
C ARG A 42 18.28 -8.30 6.25
N LYS A 43 17.50 -8.18 5.16
CA LYS A 43 18.01 -8.41 3.80
C LYS A 43 18.72 -7.18 3.22
N PHE A 44 18.19 -5.99 3.49
CA PHE A 44 18.64 -4.77 2.84
C PHE A 44 19.31 -3.77 3.79
N ASN A 45 19.41 -4.08 5.10
CA ASN A 45 19.87 -3.13 6.12
C ASN A 45 19.07 -1.83 6.08
N THR A 46 17.75 -1.95 5.96
CA THR A 46 16.85 -0.79 6.07
C THR A 46 16.91 -0.21 7.46
N THR A 47 16.98 1.11 7.55
CA THR A 47 17.09 1.84 8.81
C THR A 47 15.72 2.31 9.27
N GLU A 48 15.58 2.59 10.57
CA GLU A 48 14.38 3.24 11.11
C GLU A 48 14.16 4.63 10.50
N GLU A 49 15.24 5.33 10.15
CA GLU A 49 15.19 6.65 9.52
C GLU A 49 14.56 6.56 8.12
N GLU A 50 14.93 5.55 7.32
CA GLU A 50 14.33 5.31 5.99
C GLU A 50 12.82 5.06 6.09
N LEU A 51 12.36 4.30 7.10
CA LEU A 51 10.94 4.09 7.36
C LEU A 51 10.24 5.39 7.83
N ALA A 52 10.90 6.15 8.69
CA ALA A 52 10.37 7.40 9.21
C ALA A 52 10.22 8.47 8.11
N ILE A 53 11.07 8.47 7.08
CA ILE A 53 10.92 9.40 5.95
C ILE A 53 9.64 9.11 5.16
N VAL A 54 9.30 7.83 4.93
CA VAL A 54 8.05 7.44 4.28
C VAL A 54 6.85 8.00 5.03
N SER A 55 6.81 7.77 6.34
CA SER A 55 5.74 8.28 7.21
C SER A 55 5.67 9.82 7.19
N ALA A 56 6.81 10.51 7.30
CA ALA A 56 6.87 11.97 7.27
C ALA A 56 6.31 12.55 5.96
N LYS A 57 6.65 11.94 4.83
CA LYS A 57 6.12 12.28 3.52
C LYS A 57 4.60 12.10 3.45
N ASN A 58 4.08 10.94 3.86
CA ASN A 58 2.66 10.64 3.76
C ASN A 58 1.83 11.60 4.62
N HIS A 59 2.29 11.86 5.84
CA HIS A 59 1.68 12.86 6.72
C HIS A 59 1.73 14.28 6.14
N LYS A 60 2.81 14.63 5.43
CA LYS A 60 2.90 15.92 4.74
C LYS A 60 1.92 16.02 3.56
N HIS A 61 1.78 14.98 2.75
CA HIS A 61 0.84 14.94 1.63
C HIS A 61 -0.63 14.91 2.10
N ALA A 62 -0.87 14.40 3.30
CA ALA A 62 -2.19 14.32 3.90
C ALA A 62 -2.77 15.68 4.34
N ILE A 63 -1.94 16.71 4.56
CA ILE A 63 -2.35 18.01 5.11
C ILE A 63 -3.40 18.71 4.25
N ASP A 64 -3.25 18.65 2.92
CA ASP A 64 -4.13 19.37 2.00
C ASP A 64 -5.28 18.50 1.49
N ASN A 65 -5.35 17.23 1.91
CA ASN A 65 -6.40 16.31 1.50
C ASN A 65 -7.60 16.40 2.48
N PRO A 66 -8.75 16.98 2.07
CA PRO A 66 -9.90 17.15 2.96
C PRO A 66 -10.53 15.82 3.41
N ASN A 67 -10.20 14.71 2.76
CA ASN A 67 -10.67 13.37 3.11
C ASN A 67 -9.66 12.59 3.96
N SER A 68 -8.51 13.18 4.31
CA SER A 68 -7.53 12.53 5.17
C SER A 68 -8.05 12.40 6.60
N TYR A 69 -7.68 11.31 7.28
CA TYR A 69 -8.02 11.09 8.68
C TYR A 69 -7.23 12.00 9.63
N SER A 70 -5.97 12.30 9.29
CA SER A 70 -5.10 13.21 10.05
C SER A 70 -4.53 14.27 9.11
N HIS A 71 -4.48 15.49 9.61
CA HIS A 71 -3.90 16.64 8.91
C HIS A 71 -2.61 17.11 9.63
N ASP A 72 -2.04 16.24 10.47
CA ASP A 72 -0.84 16.55 11.24
C ASP A 72 0.41 16.16 10.45
N ALA A 73 1.38 17.08 10.42
CA ALA A 73 2.72 16.82 9.89
C ALA A 73 3.66 16.38 11.01
N TYR A 74 4.50 15.38 10.73
CA TYR A 74 5.51 14.92 11.68
C TYR A 74 6.90 15.01 11.08
N THR A 75 7.86 15.46 11.88
CA THR A 75 9.28 15.37 11.56
C THR A 75 9.77 13.93 11.70
N ILE A 76 10.84 13.58 10.99
CA ILE A 76 11.51 12.27 11.09
C ILE A 76 11.83 11.94 12.56
N SER A 77 12.34 12.92 13.31
CA SER A 77 12.66 12.74 14.74
C SER A 77 11.42 12.44 15.59
N GLN A 78 10.27 13.08 15.34
CA GLN A 78 9.03 12.77 16.05
C GLN A 78 8.55 11.34 15.74
N ILE A 79 8.66 10.90 14.49
CA ILE A 79 8.28 9.54 14.08
C ILE A 79 9.19 8.50 14.75
N MET A 80 10.51 8.71 14.70
CA MET A 80 11.49 7.83 15.34
C MET A 80 11.37 7.78 16.86
N ASN A 81 10.77 8.80 17.49
CA ASN A 81 10.52 8.82 18.94
C ASN A 81 9.07 8.46 19.32
N SER A 82 8.23 8.13 18.34
CA SER A 82 6.83 7.77 18.58
C SER A 82 6.70 6.41 19.27
N LYS A 83 5.51 6.14 19.85
CA LYS A 83 5.24 4.92 20.61
C LYS A 83 5.61 3.67 19.82
N GLN A 84 6.50 2.85 20.37
CA GLN A 84 6.83 1.55 19.80
C GLN A 84 5.67 0.57 20.00
N ILE A 85 5.26 -0.10 18.93
CA ILE A 85 4.16 -1.08 18.93
C ILE A 85 4.72 -2.50 18.89
N THR A 86 5.74 -2.72 18.08
CA THR A 86 6.54 -3.96 18.05
C THR A 86 8.02 -3.61 18.02
N ASP A 87 8.90 -4.61 18.13
CA ASP A 87 10.35 -4.39 18.03
C ASP A 87 10.75 -3.69 16.72
N ASP A 88 9.96 -3.88 15.66
CA ASP A 88 10.27 -3.45 14.31
C ASP A 88 9.41 -2.25 13.84
N LEU A 89 8.31 -1.90 14.51
CA LEU A 89 7.35 -0.86 14.08
C LEU A 89 6.92 0.09 15.21
N ARG A 90 6.72 1.36 14.84
CA ARG A 90 6.15 2.40 15.71
C ARG A 90 4.73 2.75 15.28
N ILE A 91 4.03 3.51 16.13
CA ILE A 91 2.64 3.88 15.87
C ILE A 91 2.50 4.74 14.61
N LEU A 92 3.46 5.62 14.33
CA LEU A 92 3.46 6.46 13.13
C LEU A 92 3.96 5.72 11.87
N ASP A 93 4.38 4.45 12.00
CA ASP A 93 4.61 3.57 10.85
C ASP A 93 3.34 2.82 10.41
N CYS A 94 2.25 2.93 11.19
CA CYS A 94 1.01 2.19 10.97
C CYS A 94 -0.06 3.13 10.40
N SER A 95 -0.82 2.67 9.40
CA SER A 95 -1.98 3.40 8.93
C SER A 95 -3.10 3.47 9.99
N PHE A 96 -4.00 4.45 9.85
CA PHE A 96 -5.14 4.58 10.75
C PHE A 96 -6.22 3.54 10.45
N ALA A 97 -6.76 2.92 11.51
CA ALA A 97 -8.03 2.23 11.40
C ALA A 97 -9.13 3.26 11.13
N CYS A 98 -9.86 3.10 10.02
CA CYS A 98 -10.89 4.04 9.60
C CYS A 98 -12.16 3.31 9.12
N SER A 99 -13.27 4.05 9.15
CA SER A 99 -14.52 3.67 8.51
C SER A 99 -14.72 4.60 7.32
N GLY A 100 -15.06 4.07 6.16
CA GLY A 100 -15.20 4.87 4.96
C GLY A 100 -15.76 4.08 3.79
N SER A 101 -16.04 4.78 2.70
CA SER A 101 -16.51 4.17 1.45
C SER A 101 -16.01 4.93 0.24
N SER A 102 -15.83 4.22 -0.86
CA SER A 102 -15.50 4.79 -2.16
C SER A 102 -16.38 4.16 -3.24
N SER A 103 -16.59 4.89 -4.33
CA SER A 103 -17.37 4.37 -5.46
C SER A 103 -16.87 4.91 -6.79
N LEU A 104 -17.00 4.11 -7.84
CA LEU A 104 -16.59 4.40 -9.20
C LEU A 104 -17.73 4.04 -10.16
N LEU A 105 -18.05 4.94 -11.09
CA LEU A 105 -18.97 4.66 -12.18
C LEU A 105 -18.17 4.24 -13.42
N LEU A 106 -18.27 2.97 -13.79
CA LEU A 106 -17.60 2.42 -14.95
C LEU A 106 -18.55 2.38 -16.14
N ALA A 107 -18.10 2.86 -17.30
CA ALA A 107 -18.86 2.82 -18.54
C ALA A 107 -17.95 2.48 -19.71
N SER A 108 -18.54 1.92 -20.78
CA SER A 108 -17.83 1.75 -22.05
C SER A 108 -17.61 3.10 -22.73
N GLU A 109 -16.68 3.14 -23.67
CA GLU A 109 -16.36 4.35 -24.45
C GLU A 109 -17.59 4.99 -25.11
N ASP A 110 -18.51 4.18 -25.64
CA ASP A 110 -19.73 4.69 -26.30
C ASP A 110 -20.71 5.37 -25.32
N ILE A 111 -20.67 4.96 -24.06
CA ILE A 111 -21.60 5.45 -23.03
C ILE A 111 -21.00 6.63 -22.28
N ILE A 112 -19.68 6.62 -22.01
CA ILE A 112 -19.04 7.62 -21.14
C ILE A 112 -19.13 9.05 -21.71
N LYS A 113 -19.16 9.19 -23.04
CA LYS A 113 -19.37 10.47 -23.75
C LYS A 113 -20.69 11.17 -23.41
N LYS A 114 -21.66 10.45 -22.81
CA LYS A 114 -22.92 11.04 -22.32
C LYS A 114 -22.80 11.66 -20.93
N PHE A 115 -21.72 11.38 -20.20
CA PHE A 115 -21.54 11.77 -18.79
C PHE A 115 -20.40 12.76 -18.58
N THR A 116 -19.32 12.66 -19.35
CA THR A 116 -18.16 13.55 -19.23
C THR A 116 -17.40 13.63 -20.54
N ASP A 117 -16.81 14.80 -20.81
CA ASP A 117 -15.89 15.03 -21.92
C ASP A 117 -14.44 14.64 -21.58
N THR A 118 -14.15 14.43 -20.28
CA THR A 118 -12.81 14.10 -19.78
C THR A 118 -12.83 12.80 -18.95
N PRO A 119 -13.09 11.64 -19.57
CA PRO A 119 -13.06 10.36 -18.89
C PRO A 119 -11.63 9.94 -18.50
N ILE A 120 -11.51 9.22 -17.38
CA ILE A 120 -10.26 8.55 -16.99
C ILE A 120 -10.29 7.13 -17.55
N TRP A 121 -9.34 6.81 -18.43
CA TRP A 121 -9.26 5.51 -19.09
C TRP A 121 -8.48 4.51 -18.23
N ILE A 122 -9.03 3.30 -18.12
CA ILE A 122 -8.30 2.16 -17.56
C ILE A 122 -7.58 1.48 -18.71
N SER A 123 -6.29 1.74 -18.85
CA SER A 123 -5.44 1.21 -19.93
C SER A 123 -4.96 -0.23 -19.67
N GLY A 124 -4.83 -0.63 -18.41
CA GLY A 124 -4.39 -1.98 -18.05
C GLY A 124 -4.78 -2.37 -16.63
N ILE A 125 -5.03 -3.66 -16.42
CA ILE A 125 -5.34 -4.26 -15.12
C ILE A 125 -4.54 -5.55 -15.00
N GLY A 126 -3.92 -5.76 -13.84
CA GLY A 126 -3.28 -7.02 -13.49
C GLY A 126 -3.68 -7.47 -12.09
N GLN A 127 -3.92 -8.78 -11.94
CA GLN A 127 -4.25 -9.39 -10.66
C GLN A 127 -3.44 -10.65 -10.46
N LYS A 128 -2.86 -10.79 -9.27
CA LYS A 128 -2.11 -11.97 -8.83
C LYS A 128 -2.41 -12.27 -7.37
N THR A 129 -2.37 -13.54 -7.05
CA THR A 129 -2.63 -14.06 -5.70
C THR A 129 -1.57 -15.10 -5.41
N ASP A 130 -1.09 -15.11 -4.16
CA ASP A 130 -0.18 -16.11 -3.64
C ASP A 130 -0.71 -16.60 -2.28
N SER A 131 -0.11 -17.67 -1.77
CA SER A 131 -0.47 -18.26 -0.49
C SER A 131 -0.16 -17.29 0.66
N ALA A 132 -0.90 -17.42 1.75
CA ALA A 132 -0.63 -16.74 3.02
C ALA A 132 0.51 -17.38 3.83
N SER A 133 1.33 -18.26 3.23
CA SER A 133 2.28 -19.08 3.96
C SER A 133 3.61 -18.36 4.19
N PHE A 134 4.03 -18.26 5.45
CA PHE A 134 5.36 -17.76 5.81
C PHE A 134 6.50 -18.65 5.30
N ALA A 135 6.24 -19.95 5.14
CA ALA A 135 7.28 -20.93 4.80
C ALA A 135 7.64 -20.93 3.31
N LYS A 136 6.72 -20.47 2.44
CA LYS A 136 6.91 -20.51 0.99
C LYS A 136 7.30 -19.17 0.39
N ASN A 137 6.97 -18.07 1.06
CA ASN A 137 7.10 -16.74 0.47
C ASN A 137 8.36 -16.04 0.97
N ASP A 138 9.04 -15.32 0.08
CA ASP A 138 10.03 -14.32 0.50
C ASP A 138 9.29 -13.08 1.01
N LEU A 139 9.30 -12.90 2.33
CA LEU A 139 8.61 -11.80 3.02
C LEU A 139 9.34 -10.45 2.87
N SER A 140 10.48 -10.40 2.19
CA SER A 140 11.21 -9.16 1.91
C SER A 140 10.81 -8.51 0.59
N GLU A 141 9.92 -9.11 -0.20
CA GLU A 141 9.43 -8.54 -1.45
C GLU A 141 7.92 -8.80 -1.66
N LEU A 142 7.27 -8.01 -2.53
CA LEU A 142 5.89 -8.22 -2.94
C LEU A 142 5.85 -8.82 -4.35
N SER A 143 6.22 -10.10 -4.46
CA SER A 143 6.30 -10.82 -5.74
C SER A 143 5.00 -10.75 -6.56
N THR A 144 3.84 -10.88 -5.91
CA THR A 144 2.51 -10.74 -6.52
C THR A 144 2.26 -9.35 -7.08
N THR A 145 2.72 -8.31 -6.39
CA THR A 145 2.61 -6.91 -6.85
C THR A 145 3.41 -6.72 -8.12
N ARG A 146 4.66 -7.22 -8.15
CA ARG A 146 5.52 -7.17 -9.34
C ARG A 146 4.92 -7.92 -10.54
N MET A 147 4.36 -9.10 -10.30
CA MET A 147 3.71 -9.88 -11.36
C MET A 147 2.42 -9.20 -11.86
N ALA A 148 1.61 -8.65 -10.95
CA ALA A 148 0.39 -7.93 -11.30
C ALA A 148 0.69 -6.64 -12.07
N SER A 149 1.71 -5.88 -11.67
CA SER A 149 2.10 -4.66 -12.38
C SER A 149 2.62 -4.95 -13.77
N ASN A 150 3.39 -6.04 -13.96
CA ASN A 150 3.86 -6.44 -15.29
C ASN A 150 2.71 -6.75 -16.25
N ASP A 151 1.67 -7.45 -15.78
CA ASP A 151 0.47 -7.69 -16.58
C ASP A 151 -0.26 -6.39 -16.92
N ALA A 152 -0.39 -5.48 -15.96
CA ALA A 152 -1.02 -4.18 -16.16
C ALA A 152 -0.25 -3.32 -17.17
N TYR A 153 1.09 -3.25 -17.05
CA TYR A 153 1.95 -2.52 -17.99
C TYR A 153 1.90 -3.11 -19.40
N SER A 154 1.90 -4.44 -19.52
CA SER A 154 1.76 -5.15 -20.79
C SER A 154 0.42 -4.83 -21.46
N MET A 155 -0.68 -4.89 -20.70
CA MET A 155 -2.02 -4.56 -21.19
C MET A 155 -2.14 -3.09 -21.62
N ALA A 156 -1.53 -2.18 -20.87
CA ALA A 156 -1.50 -0.76 -21.16
C ALA A 156 -0.46 -0.36 -22.23
N ASN A 157 0.38 -1.31 -22.68
CA ASN A 157 1.51 -1.06 -23.57
C ASN A 157 2.40 0.11 -23.07
N THR A 158 2.75 0.09 -21.78
CA THR A 158 3.54 1.13 -21.09
C THR A 158 4.64 0.51 -20.23
N ASN A 159 5.41 1.32 -19.51
CA ASN A 159 6.44 0.89 -18.57
C ASN A 159 6.52 1.79 -17.32
N PRO A 160 7.18 1.36 -16.22
CA PRO A 160 7.23 2.11 -14.97
C PRO A 160 7.76 3.55 -15.08
N ASN A 161 8.62 3.85 -16.06
CA ASN A 161 9.18 5.19 -16.22
C ASN A 161 8.20 6.18 -16.89
N GLU A 162 7.07 5.70 -17.40
CA GLU A 162 5.99 6.49 -18.00
C GLU A 162 4.86 6.77 -17.00
N ILE A 163 5.02 6.36 -15.74
CA ILE A 163 4.03 6.56 -14.69
C ILE A 163 4.32 7.87 -13.96
N ASP A 164 3.42 8.85 -14.11
CA ASP A 164 3.57 10.17 -13.49
C ASP A 164 3.23 10.17 -11.99
N VAL A 165 2.25 9.34 -11.59
CA VAL A 165 1.71 9.29 -10.22
C VAL A 165 1.38 7.83 -9.86
N ALA A 166 1.66 7.44 -8.62
CA ALA A 166 1.34 6.12 -8.09
C ALA A 166 0.66 6.21 -6.72
N GLU A 167 -0.49 5.57 -6.59
CA GLU A 167 -1.15 5.28 -5.32
C GLU A 167 -0.84 3.83 -4.96
N VAL A 168 -0.24 3.60 -3.79
CA VAL A 168 0.22 2.26 -3.36
C VAL A 168 -0.40 1.87 -2.02
N HIS A 169 -0.45 0.57 -1.74
CA HIS A 169 -1.02 0.08 -0.48
C HIS A 169 -0.01 0.16 0.67
N ASP A 170 0.04 1.30 1.34
CA ASP A 170 0.99 1.70 2.39
C ASP A 170 0.49 1.43 3.82
N ALA A 171 -0.14 0.27 4.06
CA ALA A 171 -0.67 -0.08 5.39
C ALA A 171 0.38 0.03 6.53
N PHE A 172 1.65 -0.20 6.18
CA PHE A 172 2.81 0.09 7.01
C PHE A 172 3.88 0.79 6.18
N SER A 173 4.74 1.61 6.80
CA SER A 173 5.82 2.33 6.10
C SER A 173 6.71 1.41 5.23
N VAL A 174 7.00 0.18 5.68
CA VAL A 174 7.74 -0.82 4.89
C VAL A 174 6.99 -1.26 3.62
N CYS A 175 5.67 -1.30 3.65
CA CYS A 175 4.86 -1.76 2.51
C CYS A 175 4.99 -0.80 1.33
N GLU A 176 5.08 0.51 1.58
CA GLU A 176 5.34 1.49 0.54
C GLU A 176 6.72 1.27 -0.10
N LEU A 177 7.78 1.09 0.71
CA LEU A 177 9.12 0.82 0.19
C LEU A 177 9.14 -0.42 -0.72
N MET A 178 8.54 -1.52 -0.24
CA MET A 178 8.45 -2.76 -1.00
C MET A 178 7.59 -2.61 -2.26
N ALA A 179 6.51 -1.82 -2.21
CA ALA A 179 5.62 -1.58 -3.34
C ALA A 179 6.30 -0.77 -4.44
N VAL A 180 6.98 0.33 -4.11
CA VAL A 180 7.71 1.17 -5.07
C VAL A 180 8.78 0.36 -5.80
N GLU A 181 9.50 -0.51 -5.09
CA GLU A 181 10.43 -1.45 -5.71
C GLU A 181 9.71 -2.47 -6.62
N SER A 182 8.67 -3.11 -6.11
CA SER A 182 7.96 -4.18 -6.83
C SER A 182 7.27 -3.68 -8.10
N LEU A 183 6.78 -2.44 -8.09
CA LEU A 183 6.19 -1.77 -9.26
C LEU A 183 7.24 -1.31 -10.29
N GLY A 184 8.53 -1.37 -9.96
CA GLY A 184 9.62 -0.92 -10.83
C GLY A 184 9.78 0.59 -10.91
N LEU A 185 9.13 1.35 -10.02
CA LEU A 185 9.17 2.82 -9.98
C LEU A 185 10.51 3.34 -9.43
N SER A 186 11.25 2.50 -8.71
CA SER A 186 12.61 2.80 -8.29
C SER A 186 13.56 1.64 -8.56
N LYS A 187 14.78 1.97 -9.01
CA LYS A 187 15.90 1.04 -9.06
C LYS A 187 16.56 0.85 -7.69
N ASN A 188 16.30 1.76 -6.74
CA ASN A 188 16.85 1.71 -5.40
C ASN A 188 15.87 0.99 -4.46
N ARG A 189 16.31 -0.13 -3.89
CA ARG A 189 15.53 -0.96 -2.96
C ARG A 189 15.37 -0.34 -1.56
N LYS A 190 15.99 0.83 -1.32
CA LYS A 190 15.93 1.60 -0.07
C LYS A 190 15.16 2.92 -0.24
N CYS A 191 14.14 2.96 -1.10
CA CYS A 191 13.60 4.19 -1.65
C CYS A 191 12.82 5.06 -0.64
N SER A 192 13.53 5.67 0.32
CA SER A 192 12.99 6.64 1.26
C SER A 192 12.92 8.05 0.68
N ILE A 193 13.33 8.27 -0.57
CA ILE A 193 13.47 9.61 -1.15
C ILE A 193 12.68 9.68 -2.47
N TYR A 194 11.37 9.90 -2.36
CA TYR A 194 10.53 10.56 -3.35
C TYR A 194 9.53 11.42 -2.61
#